data_AF-A0A1D7YNK7-F1
#
_entry.id   AF-A0A1D7YNK7-F1
#
_cell.length_a   1.000
_cell.length_b   1.000
_cell.length_c   1.000
_cell.angle_alpha   90.00
_cell.angle_beta   90.00
_cell.angle_gamma   90.00
#
_symmetry.space_group_name_H-M   'P 1'
#
loop_
_entity.id
_entity.type
_entity.pdbx_description
1 polymer ?
#
loop_
_entity_poly.entity_id
_entity_poly.type
_entity_poly.pdbx_seq_one_letter_code
_entity_poly.pdbx_strand_id
1 'polypeptide(L)'
;MILSLALIGIAAMGVWFFAIPHDDRAPDLKRVDYQVELLTARRAASYPVAAPEGLPSTWKATSVRFQGEDGDRWHLGFQTPDSQYVQIEQSTQKPAVFIGEASQGASATTKTETIDGRTWTQYTGGRYDALVLNGTPGSTTVVAGTASFTELAKLAAALEMR
;
A
#
# COMPACT_ATOMS: atom_id res chain seq x y z
N MET A 1 2.39 17.84 52.20
CA MET A 1 2.24 16.81 51.13
C MET A 1 1.86 17.40 49.76
N ILE A 2 1.07 18.48 49.70
CA ILE A 2 0.63 19.12 48.43
C ILE A 2 1.81 19.74 47.65
N LEU A 3 2.80 20.32 48.34
CA LEU A 3 3.99 20.93 47.70
C LEU A 3 4.90 19.91 46.99
N SER A 4 5.02 18.68 47.51
CA SER A 4 5.80 17.62 46.85
C SER A 4 5.12 17.10 45.59
N LEU A 5 3.78 17.01 45.59
CA LEU A 5 3.00 16.63 44.39
C LEU A 5 3.11 17.68 43.28
N ALA A 6 3.12 18.97 43.65
CA ALA A 6 3.29 20.06 42.69
C ALA A 6 4.69 20.02 42.03
N LEU A 7 5.74 19.77 42.81
CA LEU A 7 7.11 19.64 42.30
C LEU A 7 7.29 18.43 41.37
N ILE A 8 6.70 17.29 41.72
CA ILE A 8 6.71 16.09 40.86
C ILE A 8 5.92 16.35 39.58
N GLY A 9 4.78 17.05 39.66
CA GLY A 9 3.98 17.42 38.49
C GLY A 9 4.74 18.34 37.52
N ILE A 10 5.46 19.34 38.03
CA ILE A 10 6.26 20.26 37.21
C ILE A 10 7.45 19.53 36.57
N ALA A 11 8.11 18.65 37.32
CA ALA A 11 9.21 17.83 36.80
C ALA A 11 8.73 16.86 35.71
N ALA A 12 7.58 16.20 35.93
CA ALA A 12 6.98 15.30 34.94
C ALA A 12 6.53 16.05 33.68
N MET A 13 5.96 17.24 33.82
CA MET A 13 5.56 18.10 32.70
C MET A 13 6.78 18.60 31.91
N GLY A 14 7.86 18.97 32.60
CA GLY A 14 9.13 19.33 31.97
C GLY A 14 9.73 18.17 31.17
N VAL A 15 9.75 16.96 31.74
CA VAL A 15 10.20 15.77 31.01
C VAL A 15 9.29 15.48 29.82
N TRP A 16 7.97 15.57 29.95
CA TRP A 16 7.04 15.35 28.85
C TRP A 16 7.23 16.36 27.71
N PHE A 17 7.45 17.64 28.05
CA PHE A 17 7.60 18.71 27.07
C PHE A 17 8.98 18.71 26.38
N PHE A 18 10.05 18.35 27.10
CA PHE A 18 11.42 18.40 26.57
C PHE A 18 11.97 17.04 26.08
N ALA A 19 11.48 15.91 26.59
CA ALA A 19 11.99 14.58 26.26
C ALA A 19 11.16 13.84 25.20
N ILE A 20 9.92 14.27 24.94
CA ILE A 20 9.15 13.77 23.80
C ILE A 20 9.36 14.77 22.66
N PRO A 21 10.21 14.44 21.66
CA PRO A 21 10.27 15.26 20.46
C PRO A 21 8.88 15.25 19.83
N HIS A 22 8.22 16.41 19.86
CA HIS A 22 7.03 16.68 19.07
C HIS A 22 7.49 16.91 17.62
N ASP A 23 8.06 15.86 17.02
CA ASP A 23 8.38 15.90 15.61
C ASP A 23 7.06 15.60 14.89
N ASP A 24 6.33 16.66 14.52
CA ASP A 24 5.10 16.61 13.71
C ASP A 24 5.35 16.09 12.27
N ARG A 25 6.53 15.53 12.02
CA ARG A 25 6.94 14.98 10.74
C ARG A 25 6.63 13.50 10.74
N ALA A 26 5.85 13.07 9.75
CA ALA A 26 5.62 11.66 9.49
C ALA A 26 6.98 10.93 9.49
N PRO A 27 7.11 9.79 10.21
CA PRO A 27 8.37 9.07 10.31
C PRO A 27 8.90 8.77 8.91
N ASP A 28 10.17 9.07 8.65
CA ASP A 28 10.81 8.77 7.37
C ASP A 28 10.84 7.24 7.20
N LEU A 29 9.94 6.74 6.36
CA LEU A 29 9.84 5.31 6.11
C LEU A 29 11.08 4.85 5.35
N LYS A 30 11.81 3.89 5.94
CA LYS A 30 12.99 3.30 5.32
C LYS A 30 12.60 2.67 3.99
N ARG A 31 13.26 3.12 2.90
CA ARG A 31 13.10 2.49 1.58
C ARG A 31 13.57 1.04 1.64
N VAL A 32 12.71 0.15 1.16
CA VAL A 32 13.01 -1.26 0.96
C VAL A 32 13.38 -1.49 -0.51
N ASP A 33 14.44 -2.26 -0.75
CA ASP A 33 14.72 -2.80 -2.09
C ASP A 33 13.85 -4.06 -2.28
N TYR A 34 13.08 -4.10 -3.36
CA TYR A 34 12.14 -5.18 -3.67
C TYR A 34 12.58 -6.05 -4.86
N GLN A 35 13.75 -5.78 -5.46
CA GLN A 35 14.16 -6.44 -6.70
C GLN A 35 14.38 -7.96 -6.52
N VAL A 36 14.96 -8.37 -5.39
CA VAL A 36 15.23 -9.79 -5.09
C VAL A 36 13.92 -10.56 -4.93
N GLU A 37 13.00 -10.02 -4.15
CA GLU A 37 11.68 -10.59 -3.92
C GLU A 37 10.84 -10.60 -5.19
N LEU A 38 10.90 -9.55 -6.02
CA LEU A 38 10.21 -9.51 -7.31
C LEU A 38 10.72 -10.59 -8.26
N LEU A 39 12.04 -10.77 -8.38
CA LEU A 39 12.62 -11.83 -9.20
C LEU A 39 12.25 -13.22 -8.70
N THR A 40 12.14 -13.38 -7.38
CA THR A 40 11.71 -14.64 -6.76
C THR A 40 10.23 -14.90 -7.04
N ALA A 41 9.37 -13.90 -6.86
CA ALA A 41 7.94 -13.98 -7.14
C ALA A 41 7.67 -14.32 -8.61
N ARG A 42 8.34 -13.65 -9.56
CA ARG A 42 8.21 -13.91 -11.01
C ARG A 42 8.57 -15.33 -11.42
N ARG A 43 9.45 -16.00 -10.67
CA ARG A 43 9.83 -17.40 -10.93
C ARG A 43 8.87 -18.41 -10.30
N ALA A 44 8.22 -18.03 -9.20
CA ALA A 44 7.44 -18.93 -8.37
C ALA A 44 5.93 -18.81 -8.61
N ALA A 45 5.44 -17.61 -8.91
CA ALA A 45 4.01 -17.34 -9.10
C ALA A 45 3.47 -17.98 -10.38
N SER A 46 2.23 -18.44 -10.32
CA SER A 46 1.48 -19.00 -11.45
C SER A 46 0.93 -17.95 -12.43
N TYR A 47 1.27 -16.67 -12.25
CA TYR A 47 0.76 -15.53 -13.03
C TYR A 47 1.85 -14.45 -13.23
N PRO A 48 1.69 -13.54 -14.22
CA PRO A 48 2.62 -12.42 -14.41
C PRO A 48 2.61 -11.45 -13.23
N VAL A 49 3.76 -11.28 -12.57
CA VAL A 49 3.86 -10.47 -11.35
C VAL A 49 4.04 -9.00 -11.72
N ALA A 50 3.13 -8.16 -11.21
CA ALA A 50 3.07 -6.74 -11.44
C ALA A 50 4.03 -5.97 -10.53
N ALA A 51 4.88 -5.14 -11.14
CA ALA A 51 5.70 -4.17 -10.43
C ALA A 51 5.79 -2.88 -11.24
N PRO A 52 5.96 -1.71 -10.59
CA PRO A 52 6.06 -0.47 -11.32
C PRO A 52 7.43 -0.31 -11.98
N GLU A 53 7.44 0.17 -13.22
CA GLU A 53 8.63 0.62 -13.95
C GLU A 53 8.50 2.12 -14.27
N GLY A 54 9.58 2.88 -14.13
CA GLY A 54 9.58 4.32 -14.42
C GLY A 54 8.91 5.21 -13.37
N LEU A 55 8.54 4.66 -12.20
CA LEU A 55 7.98 5.45 -11.11
C LEU A 55 9.05 6.41 -10.53
N PRO A 56 8.75 7.70 -10.28
CA PRO A 56 9.72 8.65 -9.75
C PRO A 56 10.29 8.23 -8.39
N SER A 57 11.53 8.61 -8.11
CA SER A 57 12.22 8.31 -6.85
C SER A 57 11.59 8.94 -5.60
N THR A 58 10.60 9.80 -5.76
CA THR A 58 9.79 10.34 -4.66
C THR A 58 8.81 9.31 -4.10
N TRP A 59 8.47 8.28 -4.87
CA TRP A 59 7.75 7.11 -4.37
C TRP A 59 8.74 6.20 -3.65
N LYS A 60 8.44 5.87 -2.40
CA LYS A 60 9.31 5.04 -1.57
C LYS A 60 8.66 3.67 -1.39
N ALA A 61 9.29 2.60 -1.85
CA ALA A 61 8.83 1.26 -1.50
C ALA A 61 9.03 1.04 0.01
N THR A 62 7.97 0.62 0.70
CA THR A 62 7.93 0.49 2.17
C THR A 62 7.82 -0.96 2.62
N SER A 63 7.29 -1.83 1.76
CA SER A 63 7.05 -3.23 2.07
C SER A 63 7.04 -4.06 0.80
N VAL A 64 7.58 -5.26 0.87
CA VAL A 64 7.52 -6.26 -0.19
C VAL A 64 7.34 -7.63 0.43
N ARG A 65 6.49 -8.46 -0.17
CA ARG A 65 6.29 -9.83 0.27
C ARG A 65 5.74 -10.70 -0.86
N PHE A 66 6.26 -11.91 -0.97
CA PHE A 66 5.65 -12.98 -1.74
C PHE A 66 5.34 -14.17 -0.81
N GLN A 67 4.16 -14.75 -0.95
CA GLN A 67 3.71 -15.93 -0.22
C GLN A 67 3.16 -16.94 -1.22
N GLY A 68 3.86 -18.05 -1.46
CA GLY A 68 3.37 -19.11 -2.36
C GLY A 68 2.24 -19.96 -1.76
N GLU A 69 2.08 -19.92 -0.44
CA GLU A 69 1.00 -20.63 0.24
C GLU A 69 -0.32 -19.86 0.07
N ASP A 70 -1.43 -20.58 0.06
CA ASP A 70 -2.79 -20.02 0.06
C ASP A 70 -3.11 -19.03 -1.08
N GLY A 71 -2.56 -19.30 -2.26
CA GLY A 71 -2.96 -18.64 -3.52
C GLY A 71 -1.96 -17.60 -4.03
N ASP A 72 -0.67 -17.91 -3.96
CA ASP A 72 0.43 -17.13 -4.56
C ASP A 72 0.24 -15.62 -4.35
N ARG A 73 0.32 -15.13 -3.12
CA ARG A 73 0.10 -13.71 -2.83
C ARG A 73 1.36 -12.87 -3.07
N TRP A 74 1.24 -11.86 -3.91
CA TRP A 74 2.24 -10.82 -4.12
C TRP A 74 1.77 -9.49 -3.52
N HIS A 75 2.63 -8.88 -2.73
CA HIS A 75 2.42 -7.59 -2.08
C HIS A 75 3.63 -6.69 -2.30
N LEU A 76 3.36 -5.46 -2.76
CA LEU A 76 4.35 -4.41 -2.86
C LEU A 76 3.74 -3.05 -2.48
N GLY A 77 4.15 -2.51 -1.34
CA GLY A 77 3.68 -1.25 -0.78
C GLY A 77 4.63 -0.09 -1.03
N PHE A 78 4.06 1.10 -1.25
CA PHE A 78 4.78 2.35 -1.39
C PHE A 78 4.16 3.46 -0.53
N GLN A 79 5.01 4.42 -0.17
CA GLN A 79 4.61 5.75 0.25
C GLN A 79 4.69 6.71 -0.94
N THR A 80 3.62 7.47 -1.17
CA THR A 80 3.55 8.51 -2.20
C THR A 80 4.31 9.77 -1.78
N PRO A 81 4.57 10.72 -2.72
CA PRO A 81 5.19 12.00 -2.38
C PRO A 81 4.39 12.80 -1.33
N ASP A 82 3.07 12.62 -1.30
CA ASP A 82 2.15 13.28 -0.37
C ASP A 82 1.99 12.49 0.95
N SER A 83 2.94 11.60 1.24
CA SER A 83 2.99 10.74 2.44
C SER A 83 1.79 9.78 2.59
N GLN A 84 1.07 9.50 1.50
CA GLN A 84 -0.02 8.53 1.49
C GLN A 84 0.49 7.12 1.25
N TYR A 85 -0.27 6.12 1.67
CA TYR A 85 0.05 4.72 1.43
C TYR A 85 -0.66 4.21 0.18
N VAL A 86 0.07 3.44 -0.62
CA VAL A 86 -0.44 2.68 -1.77
C VAL A 86 0.18 1.30 -1.79
N GLN A 87 -0.49 0.33 -2.41
CA GLN A 87 0.02 -1.02 -2.56
C GLN A 87 -0.48 -1.67 -3.83
N ILE A 88 0.32 -2.60 -4.33
CA ILE A 88 0.00 -3.54 -5.40
C ILE A 88 -0.20 -4.89 -4.73
N GLU A 89 -1.35 -5.49 -4.98
CA GLU A 89 -1.76 -6.78 -4.42
C GLU A 89 -2.16 -7.69 -5.57
N GLN A 90 -1.58 -8.89 -5.63
CA GLN A 90 -2.00 -9.94 -6.56
C GLN A 90 -2.16 -11.29 -5.86
N SER A 91 -3.16 -12.06 -6.27
CA SER A 91 -3.37 -13.42 -5.77
C SER A 91 -4.26 -14.25 -6.68
N THR A 92 -4.11 -15.58 -6.63
CA THR A 92 -5.00 -16.56 -7.28
C THR A 92 -6.20 -16.97 -6.41
N GLN A 93 -6.34 -16.38 -5.22
CA GLN A 93 -7.51 -16.56 -4.36
C GLN A 93 -8.82 -16.12 -5.04
N LYS A 94 -9.96 -16.49 -4.44
CA LYS A 94 -11.29 -16.06 -4.89
C LYS A 94 -11.35 -14.52 -4.95
N PRO A 95 -11.66 -13.91 -6.11
CA PRO A 95 -11.55 -12.46 -6.29
C PRO A 95 -12.30 -11.64 -5.24
N ALA A 96 -13.54 -12.00 -4.91
CA ALA A 96 -14.34 -11.25 -3.93
C ALA A 96 -13.71 -11.23 -2.53
N VAL A 97 -13.09 -12.34 -2.11
CA VAL A 97 -12.39 -12.42 -0.82
C VAL A 97 -11.13 -11.56 -0.86
N PHE A 98 -10.31 -11.77 -1.90
CA PHE A 98 -9.04 -11.08 -2.03
C PHE A 98 -9.19 -9.55 -2.15
N ILE A 99 -10.15 -9.08 -2.96
CA ILE A 99 -10.43 -7.65 -3.11
C ILE A 99 -10.86 -7.05 -1.77
N GLY A 100 -11.72 -7.75 -1.01
CA GLY A 100 -12.13 -7.31 0.33
C GLY A 100 -10.96 -7.18 1.30
N GLU A 101 -10.00 -8.10 1.26
CA GLU A 101 -8.78 -8.04 2.07
C GLU A 101 -7.83 -6.92 1.63
N ALA A 102 -7.51 -6.87 0.33
CA ALA A 102 -6.57 -5.90 -0.26
C ALA A 102 -7.04 -4.45 -0.10
N SER A 103 -8.35 -4.22 -0.21
CA SER A 103 -8.97 -2.90 0.00
C SER A 103 -9.43 -2.64 1.45
N GLN A 104 -9.30 -3.65 2.32
CA GLN A 104 -9.80 -3.61 3.69
C GLN A 104 -11.27 -3.15 3.76
N GLY A 105 -12.13 -3.87 3.03
CA GLY A 105 -13.59 -3.74 3.10
C GLY A 105 -14.24 -2.85 2.05
N ALA A 106 -13.53 -2.44 0.99
CA ALA A 106 -14.14 -1.63 -0.05
C ALA A 106 -15.08 -2.45 -0.95
N SER A 107 -16.06 -1.75 -1.53
CA SER A 107 -17.05 -2.33 -2.43
C SER A 107 -16.95 -1.71 -3.82
N ALA A 108 -17.29 -2.51 -4.83
CA ALA A 108 -17.26 -2.08 -6.23
C ALA A 108 -18.19 -0.88 -6.45
N THR A 109 -17.70 0.11 -7.18
CA THR A 109 -18.53 1.21 -7.69
C THR A 109 -18.97 0.92 -9.12
N THR A 110 -19.83 1.77 -9.67
CA THR A 110 -20.18 1.75 -11.10
C THR A 110 -19.13 2.44 -11.98
N LYS A 111 -18.07 3.02 -11.39
CA LYS A 111 -17.05 3.77 -12.10
C LYS A 111 -15.94 2.84 -12.56
N THR A 112 -15.62 2.94 -13.84
CA THR A 112 -14.45 2.31 -14.45
C THR A 112 -13.61 3.38 -15.14
N GLU A 113 -12.31 3.14 -15.20
CA GLU A 113 -11.36 3.99 -15.90
C GLU A 113 -10.35 3.16 -16.70
N THR A 114 -9.88 3.69 -17.82
CA THR A 114 -8.84 3.05 -18.61
C THR A 114 -7.51 3.69 -18.31
N ILE A 115 -6.57 2.91 -17.80
CA ILE A 115 -5.24 3.34 -17.38
C ILE A 115 -4.24 2.46 -18.12
N ASP A 116 -3.40 3.08 -18.95
CA ASP A 116 -2.40 2.39 -19.76
C ASP A 116 -2.96 1.16 -20.50
N GLY A 117 -4.03 1.40 -21.27
CA GLY A 117 -4.72 0.38 -22.08
C GLY A 117 -5.50 -0.68 -21.29
N ARG A 118 -5.50 -0.62 -19.96
CA ARG A 118 -6.14 -1.60 -19.06
C ARG A 118 -7.35 -0.99 -18.38
N THR A 119 -8.45 -1.75 -18.27
CA THR A 119 -9.67 -1.27 -17.61
C THR A 119 -9.67 -1.60 -16.12
N TRP A 120 -9.82 -0.58 -15.29
CA TRP A 120 -9.85 -0.69 -13.83
C TRP A 120 -11.23 -0.29 -13.31
N THR A 121 -11.74 -1.04 -12.34
CA THR A 121 -12.97 -0.70 -11.62
C THR A 121 -12.60 -0.05 -10.29
N GLN A 122 -13.24 1.06 -9.96
CA GLN A 122 -13.04 1.74 -8.68
C GLN A 122 -13.83 1.05 -7.57
N TYR A 123 -13.18 0.87 -6.42
CA TYR A 123 -13.75 0.35 -5.18
C TYR A 123 -13.54 1.38 -4.07
N THR A 124 -14.56 1.59 -3.24
CA THR A 124 -14.52 2.58 -2.14
C THR A 124 -15.35 2.12 -0.93
N GLY A 125 -15.34 2.90 0.15
CA GLY A 125 -16.09 2.63 1.38
C GLY A 125 -15.41 1.68 2.38
N GLY A 126 -14.22 1.18 2.03
CA GLY A 126 -13.33 0.45 2.94
C GLY A 126 -12.34 1.38 3.64
N ARG A 127 -11.34 0.80 4.31
CA ARG A 127 -10.19 1.59 4.80
C ARG A 127 -9.35 2.14 3.65
N TYR A 128 -9.26 1.39 2.55
CA TYR A 128 -8.54 1.79 1.35
C TYR A 128 -9.49 1.94 0.17
N ASP A 129 -9.32 3.03 -0.58
CA ASP A 129 -9.82 3.07 -1.94
C ASP A 129 -8.96 2.15 -2.81
N ALA A 130 -9.57 1.55 -3.84
CA ALA A 130 -8.88 0.60 -4.68
C ALA A 130 -9.29 0.68 -6.16
N LEU A 131 -8.33 0.37 -7.01
CA LEU A 131 -8.49 0.08 -8.42
C LEU A 131 -8.29 -1.42 -8.61
N VAL A 132 -9.31 -2.10 -9.12
CA VAL A 132 -9.24 -3.54 -9.41
C VAL A 132 -9.18 -3.73 -10.92
N LEU A 133 -8.17 -4.45 -11.40
CA LEU A 133 -7.95 -4.69 -12.82
C LEU A 133 -8.96 -5.72 -13.35
N ASN A 134 -9.69 -5.34 -14.40
CA ASN A 134 -10.62 -6.24 -15.06
C ASN A 134 -9.89 -7.21 -15.99
N GLY A 135 -10.31 -8.48 -15.98
CA GLY A 135 -9.83 -9.48 -16.94
C GLY A 135 -8.37 -9.91 -16.77
N THR A 136 -7.82 -9.76 -15.57
CA THR A 136 -6.44 -10.18 -15.27
C THR A 136 -6.28 -11.69 -15.49
N PRO A 137 -5.34 -12.17 -16.34
CA PRO A 137 -5.11 -13.60 -16.54
C PRO A 137 -4.44 -14.24 -15.31
N GLY A 138 -5.05 -15.28 -14.76
CA GLY A 138 -4.43 -16.15 -13.74
C GLY A 138 -4.46 -15.62 -12.31
N SER A 139 -4.66 -14.32 -12.07
CA SER A 139 -4.75 -13.72 -10.72
C SER A 139 -5.70 -12.54 -10.67
N THR A 140 -6.06 -12.07 -9.48
CA THR A 140 -6.73 -10.77 -9.29
C THR A 140 -5.66 -9.73 -8.96
N THR A 141 -5.62 -8.61 -9.69
CA THR A 141 -4.71 -7.50 -9.40
C THR A 141 -5.47 -6.31 -8.82
N VAL A 142 -5.00 -5.80 -7.68
CA VAL A 142 -5.59 -4.66 -6.97
C VAL A 142 -4.50 -3.64 -6.67
N VAL A 143 -4.77 -2.37 -7.00
CA VAL A 143 -4.00 -1.23 -6.50
C VAL A 143 -4.84 -0.53 -5.45
N ALA A 144 -4.44 -0.56 -4.19
CA ALA A 144 -5.22 -0.03 -3.09
C ALA A 144 -4.41 0.92 -2.22
N GLY A 145 -5.04 1.80 -1.46
CA GLY A 145 -4.34 2.65 -0.52
C GLY A 145 -5.19 3.71 0.17
N THR A 146 -4.54 4.52 1.00
CA THR A 146 -5.13 5.76 1.54
C THR A 146 -4.99 6.93 0.57
N ALA A 147 -4.14 6.76 -0.45
CA ALA A 147 -3.91 7.75 -1.48
C ALA A 147 -5.15 7.99 -2.34
N SER A 148 -5.20 9.16 -2.96
CA SER A 148 -6.30 9.50 -3.88
C SER A 148 -6.34 8.58 -5.10
N PHE A 149 -7.51 8.42 -5.73
CA PHE A 149 -7.61 7.69 -7.01
C PHE A 149 -6.63 8.19 -8.07
N THR A 150 -6.30 9.48 -8.09
CA THR A 150 -5.28 10.05 -8.98
C THR A 150 -3.89 9.44 -8.73
N GLU A 151 -3.51 9.24 -7.47
CA GLU A 151 -2.23 8.60 -7.12
C GLU A 151 -2.28 7.09 -7.36
N LEU A 152 -3.39 6.43 -7.03
CA LEU A 152 -3.59 5.01 -7.37
C LEU A 152 -3.45 4.78 -8.88
N ALA A 153 -4.03 5.67 -9.69
CA ALA A 153 -3.95 5.60 -11.14
C ALA A 153 -2.52 5.84 -11.68
N LYS A 154 -1.73 6.72 -11.05
CA LYS A 154 -0.30 6.90 -11.37
C LYS A 154 0.50 5.61 -11.14
N LEU A 155 0.26 4.93 -10.02
CA LEU A 155 0.92 3.65 -9.76
C LEU A 155 0.46 2.58 -10.75
N ALA A 156 -0.85 2.49 -11.00
CA ALA A 156 -1.45 1.54 -11.94
C ALA A 156 -0.90 1.72 -13.36
N ALA A 157 -0.71 2.95 -13.82
CA ALA A 157 -0.13 3.27 -15.12
C ALA A 157 1.33 2.83 -15.27
N ALA A 158 2.08 2.75 -14.16
CA ALA A 158 3.47 2.33 -14.18
C ALA A 158 3.65 0.80 -14.15
N LEU A 159 2.56 0.02 -13.99
CA LEU A 159 2.67 -1.42 -13.77
C LEU A 159 3.06 -2.19 -15.01
N GLU A 160 4.15 -2.93 -14.90
CA GLU A 160 4.61 -3.93 -15.86
C GLU A 160 4.33 -5.34 -15.31
N MET A 161 3.65 -6.15 -16.11
CA MET A 161 3.24 -7.53 -15.76
C MET A 161 4.11 -8.51 -16.54
N ARG A 162 5.03 -9.18 -15.86
CA ARG A 162 6.03 -10.08 -16.46
C ARG A 162 6.18 -11.36 -15.66
#